data_AF-A0A2G6DC72-F1
#
_entry.id   AF-A0A2G6DC72-F1
#
_cell.length_a   1.000
_cell.length_b   1.000
_cell.length_c   1.000
_cell.angle_alpha   90.00
_cell.angle_beta   90.00
_cell.angle_gamma   90.00
#
_symmetry.space_group_name_H-M   'P 1'
#
loop_
_entity.id
_entity.type
_entity.pdbx_description
1 polymer ?
#
loop_
_entity_poly.entity_id
_entity_poly.type
_entity_poly.pdbx_seq_one_letter_code
_entity_poly.pdbx_strand_id
1 'polypeptide(L)'
;MIKGFIFLCIIFDIFLIGISLYKGGFWIINTQIAFIASMLIVLSSFYSYKKMIDAKSSLFDKDDFDEEKEDKEIIKTTRKTAHTLRASLSPLRILSYLVLILGFLWLNRQGWLEVMPFLLGLAVVPLGSLVLGFRGVLLRIDKT
;
A
#
# COMPACT_ATOMS: atom_id res chain seq x y z
N MET A 1 5.67 4.77 13.57
CA MET A 1 4.42 4.62 12.78
C MET A 1 4.25 3.23 12.20
N ILE A 2 5.18 2.71 11.40
CA ILE A 2 5.05 1.39 10.73
C ILE A 2 4.86 0.22 11.71
N LYS A 3 5.61 0.19 12.83
CA LYS A 3 5.45 -0.87 13.86
C LYS A 3 4.04 -0.90 14.46
N GLY A 4 3.45 0.27 14.72
CA GLY A 4 2.08 0.38 15.25
C GLY A 4 1.02 0.00 14.21
N PHE A 5 1.27 0.28 12.93
CA PHE A 5 0.43 -0.19 11.83
C PHE A 5 0.44 -1.71 11.69
N ILE A 6 1.61 -2.33 11.70
CA ILE A 6 1.75 -3.79 11.63
C ILE A 6 1.07 -4.44 12.84
N PHE A 7 1.28 -3.90 14.04
CA PHE A 7 0.63 -4.40 15.25
C PHE A 7 -0.90 -4.33 15.17
N LEU A 8 -1.46 -3.22 14.68
CA LEU A 8 -2.91 -3.08 14.49
C LEU A 8 -3.44 -4.06 13.42
N CYS A 9 -2.69 -4.26 12.34
CA CYS A 9 -3.05 -5.24 11.30
C CYS A 9 -3.10 -6.66 11.88
N ILE A 10 -2.16 -7.04 12.74
CA ILE A 10 -2.15 -8.35 13.41
C ILE A 10 -3.39 -8.49 14.31
N ILE A 11 -3.77 -7.45 15.05
CA ILE A 11 -5.01 -7.49 15.88
C ILE A 11 -6.24 -7.69 15.00
N PHE A 12 -6.37 -6.92 13.92
CA PHE A 12 -7.49 -7.06 13.00
C PHE A 12 -7.51 -8.43 12.31
N ASP A 13 -6.35 -8.99 11.98
CA ASP A 13 -6.24 -10.32 11.38
C ASP A 13 -6.71 -11.42 12.34
N ILE A 14 -6.27 -11.38 13.60
CA ILE A 14 -6.75 -12.32 14.64
C ILE A 14 -8.28 -12.23 14.78
N PHE A 15 -8.82 -11.02 14.79
CA PHE A 15 -10.28 -10.80 14.85
C PHE A 15 -10.99 -11.35 13.60
N LEU A 16 -10.43 -11.12 12.41
CA LEU A 16 -10.94 -11.63 11.14
C LEU A 16 -10.94 -13.16 11.11
N ILE A 17 -9.84 -13.79 11.55
CA ILE A 17 -9.71 -15.24 11.68
C ILE A 17 -10.78 -15.79 12.62
N GLY A 18 -11.02 -15.12 13.76
CA GLY A 18 -12.08 -15.50 14.71
C GLY A 18 -13.48 -15.49 14.08
N ILE A 19 -13.84 -14.41 13.38
CA ILE A 19 -15.12 -14.31 12.65
C ILE A 19 -15.20 -15.38 11.56
N SER A 20 -14.10 -15.60 10.85
CA SER A 20 -14.03 -16.51 9.74
C SER A 20 -14.15 -17.97 10.16
N LEU A 21 -13.62 -18.33 11.33
CA LEU A 21 -13.79 -19.65 11.93
C LEU A 21 -15.24 -19.88 12.37
N TYR A 22 -15.89 -18.85 12.91
CA TYR A 22 -17.30 -18.93 13.32
C TYR A 22 -18.25 -19.19 12.14
N LYS A 23 -17.96 -18.61 10.96
CA LYS A 23 -18.77 -18.81 9.74
C LYS A 23 -18.50 -20.17 9.07
N GLY A 24 -17.28 -20.70 9.18
CA GLY A 24 -16.91 -21.97 8.58
C GLY A 24 -16.74 -21.92 7.06
N GLY A 25 -16.52 -23.09 6.44
CA GLY A 25 -16.35 -23.22 5.00
C GLY A 25 -15.08 -22.57 4.46
N PHE A 26 -15.18 -21.95 3.28
CA PHE A 26 -14.04 -21.33 2.59
C PHE A 26 -13.80 -19.87 3.01
N TRP A 27 -14.51 -19.37 4.02
CA TRP A 27 -14.36 -18.00 4.52
C TRP A 27 -12.91 -17.66 4.89
N ILE A 28 -12.19 -18.60 5.50
CA ILE A 28 -10.82 -18.36 5.97
C ILE A 28 -9.90 -18.12 4.79
N ILE A 29 -10.01 -18.96 3.76
CA ILE A 29 -9.18 -18.84 2.56
C ILE A 29 -9.47 -17.51 1.85
N ASN A 30 -10.75 -17.11 1.74
CA ASN A 30 -11.14 -15.84 1.11
C ASN A 30 -10.64 -14.62 1.87
N THR A 31 -10.86 -14.58 3.19
CA THR A 31 -10.43 -13.47 4.02
C THR A 31 -8.90 -13.33 4.04
N GLN A 32 -8.18 -14.45 4.16
CA GLN A 32 -6.73 -14.45 4.31
C GLN A 32 -6.00 -14.04 3.03
N ILE A 33 -6.44 -14.55 1.87
CA ILE A 33 -5.84 -14.17 0.58
C ILE A 33 -6.07 -12.69 0.29
N ALA A 34 -7.29 -12.18 0.55
CA ALA A 34 -7.58 -10.77 0.41
C ALA A 34 -6.80 -9.89 1.39
N PHE A 35 -6.67 -10.33 2.65
CA PHE A 35 -5.91 -9.63 3.68
C PHE A 35 -4.44 -9.51 3.31
N ILE A 36 -3.79 -10.61 2.91
CA ILE A 36 -2.38 -10.61 2.50
C ILE A 36 -2.17 -9.69 1.29
N ALA A 37 -3.02 -9.80 0.28
CA ALA A 37 -2.93 -8.94 -0.90
C ALA A 37 -3.10 -7.46 -0.54
N SER A 38 -4.06 -7.13 0.32
CA SER A 38 -4.28 -5.77 0.82
C SER A 38 -3.10 -5.24 1.63
N MET A 39 -2.52 -6.08 2.48
CA MET A 39 -1.31 -5.78 3.25
C MET A 39 -0.13 -5.44 2.33
N LEU A 40 0.09 -6.25 1.27
CA LEU A 40 1.13 -5.98 0.27
C LEU A 40 0.89 -4.65 -0.46
N ILE A 41 -0.35 -4.34 -0.84
CA ILE A 41 -0.69 -3.08 -1.52
C ILE A 41 -0.35 -1.88 -0.62
N VAL A 42 -0.77 -1.92 0.65
CA VAL A 42 -0.55 -0.81 1.58
C VAL A 42 0.94 -0.66 1.91
N LEU A 43 1.66 -1.75 2.16
CA LEU A 43 3.11 -1.71 2.40
C LEU A 43 3.90 -1.21 1.19
N SER A 44 3.57 -1.70 -0.02
CA SER A 44 4.17 -1.23 -1.27
C SER A 44 3.91 0.25 -1.51
N SER A 45 2.73 0.73 -1.14
CA SER A 45 2.37 2.15 -1.21
C SER A 45 3.20 2.98 -0.23
N PHE A 46 3.33 2.53 1.03
CA PHE A 46 4.18 3.22 2.01
C PHE A 46 5.66 3.26 1.59
N TYR A 47 6.20 2.16 1.09
CA TYR A 47 7.57 2.10 0.60
C TYR A 47 7.80 3.05 -0.59
N SER A 48 6.88 3.02 -1.56
CA SER A 48 6.88 3.94 -2.70
C SER A 48 6.86 5.40 -2.26
N TYR A 49 6.02 5.72 -1.28
CA TYR A 49 5.88 7.06 -0.75
C TYR A 49 7.15 7.53 -0.06
N LYS A 50 7.74 6.68 0.80
CA LYS A 50 9.02 6.98 1.47
C LYS A 50 10.12 7.27 0.45
N LYS A 51 10.27 6.40 -0.55
CA LYS A 51 11.26 6.59 -1.62
C LYS A 51 11.10 7.92 -2.36
N MET A 52 9.85 8.33 -2.61
CA MET A 52 9.57 9.61 -3.27
C MET A 52 9.92 10.81 -2.39
N ILE A 53 9.62 10.75 -1.08
CA ILE A 53 10.01 11.81 -0.14
C ILE A 53 11.53 11.92 -0.05
N ASP A 54 12.24 10.80 0.11
CA ASP A 54 13.71 10.78 0.21
C ASP A 54 14.37 11.31 -1.07
N ALA A 55 13.80 10.99 -2.24
CA ALA A 55 14.26 11.54 -3.51
C ALA A 55 14.04 13.06 -3.58
N LYS A 56 12.90 13.56 -3.07
CA LYS A 56 12.57 14.98 -3.05
C LYS A 56 13.47 15.78 -2.11
N SER A 57 13.77 15.27 -0.92
CA SER A 57 14.70 15.94 0.00
C SER A 57 16.10 16.04 -0.60
N SER A 58 16.58 14.98 -1.27
CA SER A 58 17.89 14.98 -1.93
C SER A 58 18.01 15.93 -3.14
N LEU A 59 16.87 16.41 -3.66
CA LEU A 59 16.80 17.41 -4.71
C LEU A 59 16.98 18.82 -4.12
N PHE A 60 16.30 19.12 -3.01
CA PHE A 60 16.48 20.38 -2.29
C PHE A 60 17.93 20.59 -1.82
N ASP A 61 18.64 19.53 -1.43
CA ASP A 61 20.06 19.61 -1.06
C ASP A 61 21.00 19.85 -2.26
N LYS A 62 20.53 19.61 -3.49
CA LYS A 62 21.33 19.73 -4.73
C LYS A 62 21.07 21.02 -5.51
N ASP A 63 19.92 21.64 -5.35
CA ASP A 63 19.60 22.91 -6.04
C ASP A 63 20.47 24.09 -5.56
N ASP A 64 21.23 23.96 -4.47
CA ASP A 64 22.27 24.93 -4.05
C ASP A 64 23.58 24.85 -4.86
N PHE A 65 23.74 23.85 -5.74
CA PHE A 65 24.94 23.68 -6.56
C PHE A 65 24.56 23.23 -7.99
N ASP A 66 24.73 24.13 -8.96
CA ASP A 66 24.81 23.90 -10.42
C ASP A 66 23.73 24.60 -11.26
N GLU A 67 23.94 25.90 -11.50
CA GLU A 67 23.51 26.57 -12.73
C GLU A 67 24.42 26.11 -13.89
N GLU A 68 23.94 25.29 -14.83
CA GLU A 68 24.41 25.36 -16.23
C GLU A 68 23.56 24.54 -17.23
N LYS A 69 23.08 25.28 -18.25
CA LYS A 69 22.90 24.94 -19.68
C LYS A 69 21.57 24.30 -20.14
N GLU A 70 20.82 25.13 -20.86
CA GLU A 70 19.40 25.06 -21.25
C GLU A 70 19.09 24.17 -22.48
N ASP A 71 20.06 23.72 -23.28
CA ASP A 71 19.73 23.05 -24.56
C ASP A 71 19.46 21.53 -24.50
N LYS A 72 19.55 20.89 -23.32
CA LYS A 72 19.18 19.47 -23.11
C LYS A 72 17.76 19.30 -22.56
N GLU A 73 16.99 20.36 -22.46
CA GLU A 73 15.78 20.40 -21.62
C GLU A 73 14.63 19.54 -22.11
N ILE A 74 14.37 19.39 -23.41
CA ILE A 74 13.17 18.66 -23.89
C ILE A 74 13.32 17.12 -23.71
N ILE A 75 14.51 16.57 -23.99
CA ILE A 75 14.81 15.13 -23.79
C ILE A 75 15.03 14.82 -22.31
N LYS A 76 15.64 15.73 -21.54
CA LYS A 76 15.84 15.58 -20.10
C LYS A 76 14.51 15.73 -19.36
N THR A 77 13.58 16.58 -19.83
CA THR A 77 12.24 16.74 -19.24
C THR A 77 11.36 15.53 -19.51
N THR A 78 11.30 15.00 -20.74
CA THR A 78 10.55 13.75 -21.00
C THR A 78 11.12 12.55 -20.24
N ARG A 79 12.45 12.43 -20.12
CA ARG A 79 13.11 11.37 -19.33
C ARG A 79 12.99 11.59 -17.82
N LYS A 80 13.06 12.84 -17.33
CA LYS A 80 12.80 13.21 -15.92
C LYS A 80 11.34 12.93 -15.59
N THR A 81 10.39 13.32 -16.43
CA THR A 81 8.96 13.04 -16.26
C THR A 81 8.67 11.54 -16.29
N ALA A 82 9.31 10.78 -17.19
CA ALA A 82 9.20 9.31 -17.21
C ALA A 82 9.85 8.63 -15.99
N HIS A 83 10.98 9.16 -15.49
CA HIS A 83 11.64 8.67 -14.28
C HIS A 83 10.84 9.03 -13.03
N THR A 84 10.24 10.22 -12.97
CA THR A 84 9.34 10.67 -11.90
C THR A 84 8.01 9.90 -11.95
N LEU A 85 7.50 9.57 -13.14
CA LEU A 85 6.34 8.68 -13.34
C LEU A 85 6.65 7.22 -12.95
N ARG A 86 7.82 6.68 -13.32
CA ARG A 86 8.29 5.35 -12.85
C ARG A 86 8.60 5.33 -11.35
N ALA A 87 8.96 6.47 -10.76
CA ALA A 87 9.13 6.61 -9.32
C ALA A 87 7.78 6.70 -8.59
N SER A 88 6.79 7.39 -9.19
CA SER A 88 5.42 7.54 -8.67
C SER A 88 4.58 6.26 -8.82
N LEU A 89 4.73 5.57 -9.96
CA LEU A 89 4.24 4.23 -10.23
C LEU A 89 5.33 3.23 -9.86
N SER A 90 5.55 3.03 -8.55
CA SER A 90 6.50 2.00 -8.15
C SER A 90 6.08 0.64 -8.73
N PRO A 91 6.99 -0.09 -9.39
CA PRO A 91 6.71 -1.46 -9.86
C PRO A 91 6.15 -2.36 -8.75
N LEU A 92 6.46 -2.04 -7.49
CA LEU A 92 5.99 -2.73 -6.30
C LEU A 92 4.46 -2.66 -6.11
N ARG A 93 3.81 -1.53 -6.45
CA ARG A 93 2.34 -1.43 -6.40
C ARG A 93 1.71 -2.33 -7.47
N ILE A 94 2.25 -2.32 -8.68
CA ILE A 94 1.78 -3.16 -9.80
C ILE A 94 1.89 -4.64 -9.45
N LEU A 95 3.02 -5.04 -8.86
CA LEU A 95 3.23 -6.41 -8.39
C LEU A 95 2.21 -6.82 -7.32
N SER A 96 1.86 -5.93 -6.40
CA SER A 96 0.87 -6.21 -5.36
C SER A 96 -0.54 -6.38 -5.93
N TYR A 97 -0.92 -5.58 -6.93
CA TYR A 97 -2.20 -5.77 -7.64
C TYR A 97 -2.21 -7.06 -8.46
N LEU A 98 -1.09 -7.46 -9.05
CA LEU A 98 -0.95 -8.77 -9.69
C LEU A 98 -1.20 -9.90 -8.68
N VAL A 99 -0.63 -9.83 -7.48
CA VAL A 99 -0.89 -10.81 -6.41
C VAL A 99 -2.37 -10.85 -6.04
N LEU A 100 -3.04 -9.69 -5.94
CA LEU A 100 -4.48 -9.62 -5.68
C LEU A 100 -5.29 -10.31 -6.78
N ILE A 101 -5.03 -9.97 -8.04
CA ILE A 101 -5.73 -10.51 -9.21
C ILE A 101 -5.52 -12.03 -9.28
N LEU A 102 -4.28 -12.49 -9.10
CA LEU A 102 -3.97 -13.92 -9.11
C LEU A 102 -4.64 -14.66 -7.96
N GLY A 103 -4.65 -14.09 -6.75
CA GLY A 103 -5.36 -14.67 -5.60
C GLY A 103 -6.87 -14.78 -5.84
N PHE A 104 -7.48 -13.74 -6.39
CA PHE A 104 -8.89 -13.73 -6.78
C PHE A 104 -9.20 -14.79 -7.85
N LEU A 105 -8.40 -14.84 -8.92
CA LEU A 105 -8.58 -15.81 -10.00
C LEU A 105 -8.36 -17.25 -9.53
N TRP A 106 -7.40 -17.47 -8.63
CA TRP A 106 -7.14 -18.79 -8.06
C TRP A 106 -8.34 -19.29 -7.24
N LEU A 107 -8.94 -18.41 -6.43
CA LEU A 107 -10.20 -18.70 -5.73
C LEU A 107 -11.35 -19.01 -6.68
N ASN A 108 -11.51 -18.18 -7.72
CA ASN A 108 -12.57 -18.35 -8.69
C ASN A 108 -12.42 -19.67 -9.45
N ARG A 109 -11.19 -20.08 -9.77
CA ARG A 109 -10.90 -21.33 -10.47
C ARG A 109 -11.32 -22.57 -9.67
N GLN A 110 -11.23 -22.52 -8.34
CA GLN A 110 -11.64 -23.63 -7.47
C GLN A 110 -13.14 -23.59 -7.12
N GLY A 111 -13.87 -22.55 -7.52
CA GLY A 111 -15.27 -22.36 -7.15
C GLY A 111 -15.48 -22.02 -5.66
N TRP A 112 -14.41 -21.69 -4.94
CA TRP A 112 -14.44 -21.35 -3.51
C TRP A 112 -14.56 -19.85 -3.26
N LEU A 113 -14.75 -19.06 -4.32
CA LEU A 113 -14.80 -17.62 -4.22
C LEU A 113 -16.10 -17.19 -3.53
N GLU A 114 -15.93 -16.68 -2.32
CA GLU A 114 -16.99 -16.06 -1.57
C GLU A 114 -16.71 -14.56 -1.50
N VAL A 115 -17.54 -13.78 -2.21
CA VAL A 115 -17.33 -12.34 -2.39
C VAL A 115 -17.32 -11.61 -1.04
N MET A 116 -18.20 -12.01 -0.12
CA MET A 116 -18.36 -11.31 1.15
C MET A 116 -17.14 -11.40 2.09
N PRO A 117 -16.59 -12.60 2.40
CA PRO A 117 -15.35 -12.70 3.16
C PRO A 117 -14.14 -12.10 2.43
N PHE A 118 -14.08 -12.20 1.10
CA PHE A 118 -12.98 -11.62 0.32
C PHE A 118 -12.94 -10.08 0.47
N LEU A 119 -14.09 -9.41 0.33
CA LEU A 119 -14.17 -7.95 0.48
C LEU A 119 -13.88 -7.50 1.91
N LEU A 120 -14.32 -8.25 2.92
CA LEU A 120 -13.99 -7.98 4.32
C LEU A 120 -12.48 -8.01 4.57
N GLY A 121 -11.80 -9.05 4.08
CA GLY A 121 -10.34 -9.17 4.17
C GLY A 121 -9.61 -8.04 3.44
N LEU A 122 -10.11 -7.64 2.27
CA LEU A 122 -9.54 -6.54 1.49
C LEU A 122 -9.69 -5.19 2.21
N ALA A 123 -10.86 -4.91 2.78
CA ALA A 123 -11.21 -3.62 3.37
C ALA A 123 -10.56 -3.36 4.73
N VAL A 124 -10.26 -4.41 5.52
CA VAL A 124 -9.71 -4.26 6.87
C VAL A 124 -8.40 -3.47 6.89
N VAL A 125 -7.49 -3.72 5.95
CA VAL A 125 -6.13 -3.14 5.99
C VAL A 125 -6.13 -1.65 5.64
N PRO A 126 -6.80 -1.18 4.55
CA PRO A 126 -6.88 0.25 4.25
C PRO A 126 -7.60 1.01 5.35
N LEU A 127 -8.68 0.45 5.91
CA LEU A 127 -9.41 1.04 7.04
C LEU A 127 -8.52 1.17 8.28
N GLY A 128 -7.77 0.12 8.63
CA GLY A 128 -6.81 0.17 9.73
C GLY A 128 -5.72 1.22 9.51
N SER A 129 -5.24 1.39 8.27
CA SER A 129 -4.26 2.43 7.93
C SER A 129 -4.82 3.85 8.12
N LEU A 130 -6.09 4.04 7.78
CA LEU A 130 -6.80 5.32 7.85
C LEU A 130 -7.05 5.72 9.31
N VAL A 131 -7.53 4.80 10.15
CA VAL A 131 -7.72 5.02 11.59
C VAL A 131 -6.42 5.46 12.29
N LEU A 132 -5.29 4.83 11.96
CA LEU A 132 -3.99 5.23 12.50
C LEU A 132 -3.52 6.58 11.98
N GLY A 133 -3.80 6.88 10.71
CA GLY A 133 -3.56 8.19 10.12
C GLY A 133 -4.27 9.30 10.92
N PHE A 134 -5.58 9.13 11.18
CA PHE A 134 -6.37 10.10 11.96
C PHE A 134 -5.85 10.27 13.39
N ARG A 135 -5.49 9.18 14.08
CA ARG A 135 -4.96 9.27 15.45
C ARG A 135 -3.61 9.98 15.52
N GLY A 136 -2.76 9.81 14.51
CA GLY A 136 -1.50 10.54 14.39
C GLY A 136 -1.67 12.04 14.13
N VAL A 137 -2.75 12.44 13.45
CA VAL A 137 -3.11 13.84 13.21
C VAL A 137 -3.73 14.48 14.46
N LEU A 138 -4.66 13.80 15.13
CA LEU A 138 -5.32 14.27 16.36
C LEU A 138 -4.33 14.54 17.50
N LEU A 139 -3.37 13.63 17.72
CA LEU A 139 -2.32 13.83 18.74
C LEU A 139 -1.34 14.96 18.42
N ARG A 140 -1.33 15.45 17.17
CA ARG A 140 -0.52 16.59 16.76
C ARG A 140 -1.26 17.92 16.96
N ILE A 141 -2.60 17.91 16.92
CA ILE A 141 -3.45 19.08 17.19
C ILE A 141 -3.50 19.41 18.69
N ASP A 142 -3.56 18.39 19.55
CA ASP A 142 -3.59 18.56 21.02
C ASP A 142 -2.26 19.08 21.62
N LYS A 143 -1.19 19.12 20.81
CA LYS A 143 0.15 19.52 21.24
C LYS A 143 0.58 20.92 20.74
N THR A 144 -0.34 21.64 20.10
CA THR A 144 -0.19 23.02 19.60
C THR A 144 -1.17 23.92 20.33
#